data_AF-A0A378JHX4-F1
#
_entry.id   AF-A0A378JHX4-F1
#
_cell.length_a   1.000
_cell.length_b   1.000
_cell.length_c   1.000
_cell.angle_alpha   90.00
_cell.angle_beta   90.00
_cell.angle_gamma   90.00
#
_symmetry.space_group_name_H-M   'P 1'
#
loop_
_entity.id
_entity.type
_entity.pdbx_description
1 polymer ?
#
loop_
_entity_poly.entity_id
_entity_poly.type
_entity_poly.pdbx_seq_one_letter_code
_entity_poly.pdbx_strand_id
1 'polypeptide(L)'
;MLKVAELSGIPFTIHDLRRTFATIAESLDLPAYALKRLLNHKMTNDVTAGYIMRDVERLRKPMQRITDHLIRNMASQLDSLKELII
;
A
#
# COMPACT_ATOMS: atom_id res chain seq x y z
N MET A 1 12.16 10.54 11.21
CA MET A 1 12.32 10.54 9.74
C MET A 1 13.76 10.31 9.30
N LEU A 2 14.75 10.88 10.00
CA LEU A 2 16.17 10.72 9.66
C LEU A 2 16.66 9.26 9.68
N LYS A 3 16.17 8.40 10.59
CA LYS A 3 16.68 7.03 10.74
C LYS A 3 16.50 6.13 9.51
N VAL A 4 15.32 6.16 8.87
CA VAL A 4 15.07 5.34 7.66
C VAL A 4 15.92 5.84 6.49
N ALA A 5 16.01 7.16 6.30
CA ALA A 5 16.85 7.75 5.28
C ALA A 5 18.35 7.44 5.53
N GLU A 6 18.80 7.52 6.78
CA GLU A 6 20.17 7.19 7.19
C GLU A 6 20.51 5.72 6.93
N LEU A 7 19.64 4.79 7.35
CA LEU A 7 19.89 3.35 7.22
C LEU A 7 19.76 2.86 5.76
N SER A 8 18.89 3.47 4.96
CA SER A 8 18.68 3.05 3.57
C SER A 8 19.55 3.79 2.56
N GLY A 9 20.11 4.95 2.92
CA GLY A 9 20.81 5.84 1.98
C GLY A 9 19.88 6.53 0.98
N ILE A 10 18.56 6.43 1.14
CA ILE A 10 17.57 6.97 0.20
C ILE A 10 16.82 8.14 0.86
N PRO A 11 16.60 9.26 0.13
CA PRO A 11 15.72 10.32 0.61
C PRO A 11 14.32 9.77 0.92
N PHE A 12 13.88 9.93 2.17
CA PHE A 12 12.66 9.32 2.66
C PHE A 12 11.80 10.31 3.46
N THR A 13 10.51 10.29 3.18
CA THR A 13 9.46 11.01 3.91
C THR A 13 8.31 10.05 4.27
N ILE A 14 7.50 10.41 5.27
CA ILE A 14 6.27 9.65 5.61
C ILE A 14 5.33 9.57 4.40
N HIS A 15 5.36 10.57 3.50
CA HIS A 15 4.51 10.54 2.32
C HIS A 15 4.89 9.40 1.36
N ASP A 16 6.15 8.97 1.35
CA ASP A 16 6.60 7.86 0.53
C ASP A 16 5.93 6.55 0.95
N LEU A 17 5.65 6.33 2.24
CA LEU A 17 4.84 5.18 2.69
C LEU A 17 3.46 5.17 2.04
N ARG A 18 2.80 6.33 1.99
CA ARG A 18 1.49 6.47 1.36
C ARG A 18 1.55 6.27 -0.16
N ARG A 19 2.60 6.77 -0.82
CA ARG A 19 2.82 6.59 -2.26
C ARG A 19 3.08 5.12 -2.58
N THR A 20 3.97 4.47 -1.83
CA THR A 20 4.25 3.02 -1.94
C THR A 20 2.98 2.20 -1.75
N PHE A 21 2.16 2.50 -0.74
CA PHE A 21 0.86 1.84 -0.55
C PHE A 21 -0.05 2.00 -1.78
N ALA A 22 -0.13 3.21 -2.34
CA ALA A 22 -0.95 3.47 -3.53
C ALA A 22 -0.43 2.74 -4.78
N THR A 23 0.89 2.75 -5.01
CA THR A 23 1.53 2.06 -6.13
C THR A 23 1.36 0.54 -6.04
N ILE A 24 1.45 -0.04 -4.85
CA ILE A 24 1.21 -1.47 -4.64
C ILE A 24 -0.26 -1.81 -4.89
N ALA A 25 -1.19 -0.99 -4.40
CA ALA A 25 -2.60 -1.22 -4.65
C ALA A 25 -2.93 -1.19 -6.15
N GLU A 26 -2.31 -0.29 -6.89
CA GLU A 26 -2.45 -0.20 -8.35
C GLU A 26 -1.81 -1.40 -9.06
N SER A 27 -0.62 -1.84 -8.64
CA SER A 27 0.02 -3.03 -9.24
C SER A 27 -0.76 -4.33 -8.99
N LEU A 28 -1.62 -4.35 -7.98
CA LEU A 28 -2.54 -5.44 -7.68
C LEU A 28 -3.89 -5.31 -8.43
N ASP A 29 -4.04 -4.30 -9.30
CA ASP A 29 -5.27 -4.02 -10.05
C ASP A 29 -6.50 -3.93 -9.12
N LEU A 30 -6.36 -3.16 -8.03
CA LEU A 30 -7.44 -2.96 -7.07
C LEU A 30 -8.40 -1.86 -7.54
N PRO A 31 -9.72 -1.98 -7.24
CA PRO A 31 -10.69 -0.98 -7.65
C PRO A 31 -10.32 0.43 -7.16
N ALA A 32 -10.22 1.39 -8.08
CA ALA A 32 -9.77 2.75 -7.79
C ALA A 32 -10.55 3.44 -6.65
N TYR A 33 -11.86 3.19 -6.52
CA TYR A 33 -12.66 3.73 -5.44
C TYR A 33 -12.40 3.07 -4.08
N ALA A 34 -12.06 1.78 -4.07
CA ALA A 34 -11.60 1.13 -2.84
C ALA A 34 -10.25 1.73 -2.42
N LEU A 35 -9.32 1.92 -3.37
CA LEU A 35 -8.04 2.55 -3.11
C LEU A 35 -8.18 3.99 -2.57
N LYS A 36 -8.96 4.85 -3.23
CA LYS A 36 -9.23 6.22 -2.76
C LYS A 36 -9.77 6.23 -1.33
N ARG A 37 -10.65 5.28 -0.98
CA ARG A 37 -11.16 5.13 0.39
C ARG A 37 -10.12 4.64 1.38
N LEU A 38 -9.31 3.64 1.03
CA LEU A 38 -8.20 3.16 1.88
C LEU A 38 -7.18 4.26 2.15
N LEU A 39 -6.96 5.14 1.18
CA LEU A 39 -6.12 6.33 1.31
C LEU A 39 -6.82 7.46 2.08
N ASN A 40 -8.11 7.36 2.40
CA ASN A 40 -8.90 8.46 2.97
C ASN A 40 -8.84 9.74 2.11
N HIS A 41 -8.87 9.59 0.78
CA HIS A 41 -8.90 10.72 -0.14
C HIS A 41 -10.27 11.40 -0.13
N LYS A 42 -10.25 12.74 -0.18
CA LYS A 42 -11.46 13.54 -0.38
C LYS A 42 -11.95 13.32 -1.81
N MET A 43 -13.25 13.03 -1.96
CA MET A 43 -13.90 12.80 -3.26
C MET A 43 -14.98 13.85 -3.53
N THR A 44 -14.78 15.07 -3.03
CA THR A 44 -15.71 16.18 -3.25
C THR A 44 -15.80 16.46 -4.75
N ASN A 45 -17.03 16.56 -5.27
CA ASN A 45 -17.37 16.70 -6.69
C ASN A 45 -17.24 15.43 -7.55
N ASP A 46 -16.98 14.27 -6.94
CA ASP A 46 -17.06 12.97 -7.63
C ASP A 46 -18.50 12.43 -7.54
N VAL A 47 -19.33 12.78 -8.53
CA VAL A 47 -20.73 12.34 -8.60
C VAL A 47 -20.84 10.80 -8.63
N THR A 48 -19.84 10.13 -9.21
CA THR A 48 -19.80 8.67 -9.31
C THR A 48 -19.54 8.01 -7.96
N ALA A 49 -18.75 8.66 -7.10
CA ALA A 49 -18.51 8.21 -5.73
C ALA A 49 -19.79 8.13 -4.87
N GLY A 50 -20.85 8.85 -5.25
CA GLY A 50 -22.16 8.79 -4.60
C GLY A 50 -22.88 7.45 -4.81
N TYR A 51 -22.69 6.81 -5.97
CA TYR A 51 -23.34 5.53 -6.31
C TYR A 51 -22.58 4.32 -5.80
N ILE A 52 -21.31 4.49 -5.41
CA ILE A 52 -20.46 3.38 -4.99
C ILE A 52 -20.71 3.10 -3.52
N MET A 53 -21.32 1.93 -3.25
CA MET A 53 -21.59 1.47 -1.89
C MET A 53 -20.34 1.58 -1.02
N ARG A 54 -20.47 2.36 0.06
CA ARG A 54 -19.42 2.70 1.03
C ARG A 54 -19.25 1.65 2.12
N ASP A 55 -19.67 0.42 1.86
CA ASP A 55 -19.53 -0.67 2.80
C ASP A 55 -18.04 -0.88 3.15
N VAL A 56 -17.76 -0.96 4.44
CA VAL A 56 -16.42 -1.25 4.98
C VAL A 56 -16.01 -2.67 4.62
N GLU A 57 -16.96 -3.60 4.48
CA GLU A 57 -16.66 -5.00 4.13
C GLU A 57 -15.96 -5.11 2.77
N ARG A 58 -16.33 -4.24 1.83
CA ARG A 58 -15.69 -4.16 0.50
C ARG A 58 -14.23 -3.73 0.56
N LEU A 59 -13.78 -3.10 1.65
CA LEU A 59 -12.38 -2.69 1.83
C LEU A 59 -11.50 -3.80 2.42
N ARG A 60 -12.09 -4.81 3.07
CA ARG A 60 -11.32 -5.88 3.72
C ARG A 60 -10.49 -6.68 2.74
N LYS A 61 -11.09 -7.14 1.64
CA LYS A 61 -10.38 -7.91 0.60
C LYS A 61 -9.24 -7.10 -0.05
N PRO A 62 -9.44 -5.86 -0.51
CA PRO A 62 -8.36 -5.00 -0.99
C PRO A 62 -7.23 -4.79 0.02
N MET A 63 -7.57 -4.50 1.29
CA MET A 63 -6.56 -4.31 2.34
C MET A 63 -5.76 -5.59 2.55
N GLN A 64 -6.42 -6.75 2.66
CA GLN A 64 -5.73 -8.03 2.84
C GLN A 64 -4.78 -8.33 1.68
N ARG A 65 -5.18 -8.07 0.43
CA ARG A 65 -4.31 -8.27 -0.74
C ARG A 65 -3.04 -7.42 -0.67
N ILE A 66 -3.14 -6.17 -0.23
CA ILE A 66 -1.98 -5.27 -0.04
C ILE A 66 -1.09 -5.79 1.10
N THR A 67 -1.69 -6.15 2.24
CA THR A 67 -0.97 -6.73 3.38
C THR A 67 -0.20 -7.98 2.99
N ASP A 68 -0.84 -8.92 2.32
CA ASP A 68 -0.22 -10.18 1.89
C ASP A 68 0.93 -9.92 0.90
N HIS A 69 0.75 -8.96 -0.01
CA HIS A 69 1.81 -8.57 -0.94
C HIS A 69 3.02 -7.98 -0.19
N LEU A 70 2.81 -7.07 0.75
CA LEU A 70 3.89 -6.50 1.56
C LEU A 70 4.62 -7.58 2.36
N ILE A 71 3.88 -8.46 3.07
CA ILE A 71 4.47 -9.53 3.87
C ILE A 71 5.31 -10.46 3.00
N ARG A 72 4.80 -10.89 1.84
CA ARG A 72 5.56 -11.75 0.92
C ARG A 72 6.86 -11.10 0.45
N ASN A 73 6.83 -9.81 0.08
CA ASN A 73 8.03 -9.12 -0.39
C ASN A 73 9.06 -8.86 0.74
N MET A 74 8.60 -8.67 1.98
CA MET A 74 9.51 -8.52 3.12
C MET A 74 10.10 -9.86 3.56
N ALA A 75 9.30 -10.93 3.54
CA ALA A 75 9.74 -12.28 3.92
C ALA A 75 10.68 -12.89 2.88
N SER A 76 10.41 -12.71 1.58
CA SER A 76 11.30 -13.20 0.52
C SER A 76 12.70 -12.61 0.60
N GLN A 77 12.84 -11.36 1.05
CA GLN A 77 14.15 -10.75 1.28
C GLN A 77 14.89 -11.34 2.48
N LEU A 78 14.17 -11.88 3.47
CA LEU A 78 14.77 -12.53 4.63
C LEU A 78 15.37 -13.90 4.26
N ASP A 79 14.73 -14.64 3.35
CA ASP A 79 15.21 -15.95 2.93
C ASP A 79 16.36 -15.84 1.92
N SER A 80 16.35 -14.85 1.01
CA SER A 80 17.50 -14.57 0.13
C SER A 80 18.76 -14.12 0.89
N LEU A 81 18.60 -13.52 2.07
CA LEU A 81 19.72 -13.16 2.95
C LEU A 81 20.31 -14.36 3.68
N LYS A 82 19.51 -15.40 3.96
CA LYS A 82 19.99 -16.63 4.62
C LYS A 82 20.81 -17.50 3.68
N GLU A 83 20.43 -17.57 2.40
CA GLU A 83 21.18 -18.32 1.38
C GLU A 83 22.56 -17.72 1.07
N LEU A 84 22.78 -16.43 1.38
CA LEU A 84 24.06 -15.74 1.15
C LEU A 84 25.05 -15.86 2.33
N ILE A 85 24.61 -16.41 3.47
CA ILE A 85 25.39 -16.49 4.73
C ILE A 85 25.76 -17.94 5.10
N ILE A 86 25.36 -18.92 4.28
CA ILE A 86 25.83 -20.33 4.35
C ILE A 86 26.77 -20.57 3.18
#